data_AF-A0A3G7TU82-F1
#
_entry.id   AF-A0A3G7TU82-F1
#
_cell.length_a   1.000
_cell.length_b   1.000
_cell.length_c   1.000
_cell.angle_alpha   90.00
_cell.angle_beta   90.00
_cell.angle_gamma   90.00
#
_symmetry.space_group_name_H-M   'P 1'
#
loop_
_entity.id
_entity.type
_entity.pdbx_description
1 polymer ?
#
loop_
_entity_poly.entity_id
_entity_poly.type
_entity_poly.pdbx_seq_one_letter_code
_entity_poly.pdbx_strand_id
1 'polypeptide(L)'
;MRNKFASHAGLPARPGQWRGGLADGWPGLALPATFDCLVTLPDALAAGAMCQLATGSARDIPLLAGESAAAGLAGLSLMCKDGARRTVAHLDAHSRVLLINTEGATSPAVYQQLVGETADSVLQRQQQWRQASIA
;
A
#
# COMPACT_ATOMS: atom_id res chain seq x y z
N MET A 1 -3.67 -20.41 -17.68
CA MET A 1 -4.38 -19.89 -16.49
C MET A 1 -5.28 -18.75 -16.92
N ARG A 2 -6.60 -18.86 -16.69
CA ARG A 2 -7.60 -17.87 -17.14
C ARG A 2 -7.84 -16.86 -16.02
N ASN A 3 -7.59 -15.58 -16.28
CA ASN A 3 -8.00 -14.48 -15.41
C ASN A 3 -9.53 -14.45 -15.28
N LYS A 4 -10.01 -14.45 -14.03
CA LYS A 4 -11.44 -14.22 -13.71
C LYS A 4 -11.52 -13.36 -12.46
N PHE A 5 -11.36 -12.04 -12.60
CA PHE A 5 -11.76 -11.11 -11.54
C PHE A 5 -12.51 -9.94 -12.19
N ALA A 6 -13.84 -10.02 -12.11
CA ALA A 6 -14.74 -8.96 -12.51
C ALA A 6 -14.91 -8.00 -11.33
N SER A 7 -14.54 -6.73 -11.53
CA SER A 7 -14.84 -5.64 -10.61
C SER A 7 -16.35 -5.38 -10.60
N HIS A 8 -17.01 -5.50 -9.45
CA HIS A 8 -18.33 -4.90 -9.25
C HIS A 8 -18.15 -3.64 -8.39
N ALA A 9 -18.42 -2.49 -8.98
CA ALA A 9 -18.65 -1.24 -8.25
C ALA A 9 -20.01 -1.37 -7.54
N GLY A 10 -19.99 -1.83 -6.29
CA GLY A 10 -21.16 -1.81 -5.40
C GLY A 10 -21.27 -0.46 -4.70
N LEU A 11 -22.49 0.07 -4.63
CA LEU A 11 -22.85 1.26 -3.84
C LEU A 11 -22.39 1.11 -2.37
N PRO A 12 -22.10 2.21 -1.65
CA PRO A 12 -21.65 2.12 -0.27
C PRO A 12 -22.72 1.45 0.59
N ALA A 13 -22.32 0.40 1.31
CA ALA A 13 -23.16 -0.24 2.29
C ALA A 13 -23.44 0.72 3.47
N ARG A 14 -24.61 0.57 4.09
CA ARG A 14 -24.92 1.27 5.35
C ARG A 14 -23.94 0.81 6.45
N PRO A 15 -23.64 1.66 7.44
CA PRO A 15 -22.82 1.27 8.60
C PRO A 15 -23.35 -0.04 9.20
N GLY A 16 -22.47 -1.05 9.31
CA GLY A 16 -22.80 -2.37 9.87
C GLY A 16 -23.36 -3.42 8.91
N GLN A 17 -23.57 -3.11 7.62
CA GLN A 17 -24.10 -4.07 6.65
C GLN A 17 -23.08 -4.41 5.55
N TRP A 18 -21.97 -5.05 5.91
CA TRP A 18 -21.01 -5.57 4.94
C TRP A 18 -21.67 -6.67 4.07
N ARG A 19 -22.08 -6.32 2.85
CA ARG A 19 -22.39 -7.29 1.78
C ARG A 19 -21.32 -7.19 0.70
N GLY A 20 -20.24 -7.92 0.91
CA GLY A 20 -19.17 -8.12 -0.06
C GLY A 20 -18.34 -9.31 0.36
N GLY A 21 -18.70 -10.50 -0.13
CA GLY A 21 -17.81 -11.65 -0.04
C GLY A 21 -16.67 -11.43 -1.03
N LEU A 22 -15.44 -11.36 -0.54
CA LEU A 22 -14.28 -11.52 -1.41
C LEU A 22 -14.41 -12.92 -2.05
N ALA A 23 -14.28 -12.99 -3.37
CA ALA A 23 -14.56 -14.20 -4.16
C ALA A 23 -13.58 -15.36 -3.89
N ASP A 24 -12.63 -15.19 -2.96
CA ASP A 24 -11.54 -16.07 -2.56
C ASP A 24 -11.78 -16.81 -1.23
N GLY A 25 -13.02 -16.84 -0.72
CA GLY A 25 -13.44 -17.90 0.20
C GLY A 25 -13.08 -17.67 1.67
N TRP A 26 -13.23 -16.44 2.16
CA TRP A 26 -13.33 -16.17 3.60
C TRP A 26 -14.79 -15.99 4.03
N PRO A 27 -15.62 -17.05 4.08
CA PRO A 27 -16.97 -16.93 4.62
C PRO A 27 -16.88 -16.75 6.14
N GLY A 28 -17.29 -15.58 6.63
CA GLY A 28 -17.59 -15.39 8.07
C GLY A 28 -16.67 -14.46 8.86
N LEU A 29 -15.74 -13.73 8.22
CA LEU A 29 -15.05 -12.65 8.93
C LEU A 29 -16.01 -11.46 9.08
N ALA A 30 -16.76 -11.45 10.18
CA ALA A 30 -17.48 -10.27 10.63
C ALA A 30 -16.45 -9.23 11.08
N LEU A 31 -16.01 -8.40 10.14
CA LEU A 31 -15.10 -7.30 10.45
C LEU A 31 -15.83 -6.28 11.34
N PRO A 32 -15.17 -5.76 12.38
CA PRO A 32 -15.74 -4.70 13.20
C PRO A 32 -16.17 -3.52 12.34
N ALA A 33 -17.21 -2.80 12.76
CA ALA A 33 -17.68 -1.57 12.10
C ALA A 33 -16.67 -0.40 12.19
N THR A 34 -15.44 -0.66 12.63
CA THR A 34 -14.36 0.33 12.81
C THR A 34 -13.52 0.53 11.55
N PHE A 35 -13.68 -0.29 10.52
CA PHE A 35 -12.98 -0.13 9.24
C PHE A 35 -13.88 0.58 8.24
N ASP A 36 -13.42 1.66 7.63
CA ASP A 36 -14.21 2.37 6.60
C ASP A 36 -14.09 1.72 5.22
N CYS A 37 -12.95 1.10 4.93
CA CYS A 37 -12.66 0.52 3.62
C CYS A 37 -11.67 -0.65 3.72
N LEU A 38 -11.86 -1.66 2.86
CA LEU A 38 -10.89 -2.73 2.61
C LEU A 38 -10.55 -2.77 1.12
N VAL A 39 -9.27 -2.96 0.82
CA VAL A 39 -8.74 -2.95 -0.54
C VAL A 39 -7.94 -4.21 -0.78
N THR A 40 -8.23 -4.89 -1.89
CA THR A 40 -7.37 -5.94 -2.44
C THR A 40 -6.57 -5.36 -3.61
N LEU A 41 -5.31 -5.75 -3.73
CA LEU A 41 -4.42 -5.31 -4.80
C LEU A 41 -3.49 -6.45 -5.24
N PRO A 42 -3.02 -6.45 -6.50
CA PRO A 42 -1.99 -7.38 -6.95
C PRO A 42 -0.63 -7.11 -6.31
N ASP A 43 0.13 -8.17 -6.03
CA ASP A 43 1.50 -8.14 -5.50
C ASP A 43 2.43 -7.23 -6.31
N ALA A 44 2.26 -7.19 -7.64
CA ALA A 44 3.04 -6.31 -8.52
C ALA A 44 2.89 -4.81 -8.18
N LEU A 45 1.73 -4.39 -7.66
CA LEU A 45 1.55 -3.02 -7.18
C LEU A 45 2.29 -2.78 -5.85
N ALA A 46 2.33 -3.78 -4.96
CA ALA A 46 3.11 -3.71 -3.72
C ALA A 46 4.62 -3.63 -4.05
N ALA A 47 5.12 -4.49 -4.94
CA ALA A 47 6.49 -4.42 -5.43
C ALA A 47 6.83 -3.05 -6.06
N GLY A 48 5.92 -2.50 -6.89
CA GLY A 48 6.09 -1.15 -7.43
C GLY A 48 6.19 -0.07 -6.34
N ALA A 49 5.38 -0.18 -5.28
CA ALA A 49 5.44 0.72 -4.13
C ALA A 49 6.73 0.53 -3.30
N MET A 50 7.27 -0.70 -3.20
CA MET A 50 8.59 -0.93 -2.59
C MET A 50 9.66 -0.14 -3.34
N CYS A 51 9.66 -0.18 -4.67
CA CYS A 51 10.60 0.60 -5.49
C CYS A 51 10.44 2.10 -5.28
N GLN A 52 9.20 2.60 -5.20
CA GLN A 52 8.94 4.03 -4.95
C GLN A 52 9.47 4.46 -3.57
N LEU A 53 9.18 3.69 -2.53
CA LEU A 53 9.66 3.96 -1.17
C LEU A 53 11.18 3.90 -1.08
N ALA A 54 11.80 2.90 -1.71
CA ALA A 54 13.26 2.75 -1.75
C ALA A 54 13.93 3.90 -2.51
N THR A 55 13.35 4.34 -3.64
CA THR A 55 13.91 5.43 -4.45
C THR A 55 13.93 6.73 -3.64
N GLY A 56 12.83 7.08 -2.98
CA GLY A 56 12.66 8.38 -2.33
C GLY A 56 12.76 9.55 -3.32
N SER A 57 12.97 10.76 -2.81
CA SER A 57 13.19 11.96 -3.60
C SER A 57 13.95 13.02 -2.79
N ALA A 58 14.23 14.18 -3.37
CA ALA A 58 14.76 15.32 -2.61
C ALA A 58 13.82 15.76 -1.46
N ARG A 59 12.52 15.46 -1.58
CA ARG A 59 11.50 15.80 -0.58
C ARG A 59 11.00 14.60 0.23
N ASP A 60 11.31 13.39 -0.23
CA ASP A 60 10.84 12.15 0.38
C ASP A 60 12.02 11.29 0.79
N ILE A 61 12.13 11.01 2.08
CA ILE A 61 13.18 10.15 2.60
C ILE A 61 13.10 8.74 1.97
N PRO A 62 14.22 8.15 1.52
CA PRO A 62 14.26 6.75 1.13
C PRO A 62 13.82 5.85 2.30
N LEU A 63 12.91 4.91 2.05
CA LEU A 63 12.33 4.03 3.06
C LEU A 63 12.57 2.56 2.68
N LEU A 64 13.18 1.82 3.60
CA LEU A 64 13.21 0.36 3.54
C LEU A 64 11.84 -0.18 3.96
N ALA A 65 11.10 -0.73 3.00
CA ALA A 65 9.79 -1.32 3.23
C ALA A 65 9.71 -2.66 2.50
N GLY A 66 9.33 -3.71 3.23
CA GLY A 66 8.95 -4.99 2.64
C GLY A 66 7.63 -4.90 1.89
N GLU A 67 7.19 -6.01 1.32
CA GLU A 67 5.99 -6.08 0.49
C GLU A 67 4.73 -5.70 1.27
N SER A 68 4.56 -6.23 2.48
CA SER A 68 3.39 -5.94 3.33
C SER A 68 3.34 -4.47 3.74
N ALA A 69 4.51 -3.90 4.04
CA ALA A 69 4.63 -2.48 4.38
C ALA A 69 4.31 -1.57 3.19
N ALA A 70 4.74 -1.95 1.99
CA ALA A 70 4.50 -1.19 0.76
C ALA A 70 3.05 -1.30 0.27
N ALA A 71 2.33 -2.37 0.65
CA ALA A 71 0.94 -2.59 0.25
C ALA A 71 0.01 -1.43 0.63
N GLY A 72 0.24 -0.77 1.78
CA GLY A 72 -0.52 0.41 2.20
C GLY A 72 -0.37 1.60 1.23
N LEU A 73 0.85 1.88 0.77
CA LEU A 73 1.10 2.91 -0.23
C LEU A 73 0.52 2.53 -1.59
N ALA A 74 0.67 1.27 -2.00
CA ALA A 74 0.13 0.76 -3.25
C ALA A 74 -1.41 0.88 -3.29
N GLY A 75 -2.08 0.49 -2.20
CA GLY A 75 -3.52 0.63 -2.04
C GLY A 75 -3.98 2.09 -2.08
N LEU A 76 -3.28 2.99 -1.38
CA LEU A 76 -3.56 4.43 -1.44
C LEU A 76 -3.43 4.99 -2.87
N SER A 77 -2.33 4.67 -3.55
CA SER A 77 -2.08 5.10 -4.93
C SER A 77 -3.17 4.60 -5.88
N LEU A 78 -3.61 3.35 -5.71
CA LEU A 78 -4.70 2.76 -6.48
C LEU A 78 -6.04 3.48 -6.23
N MET A 79 -6.35 3.81 -4.98
CA MET A 79 -7.57 4.55 -4.62
C MET A 79 -7.55 5.97 -5.17
N CYS A 80 -6.43 6.69 -5.06
CA CYS A 80 -6.32 8.07 -5.54
C CYS A 80 -6.44 8.21 -7.06
N LYS A 81 -6.11 7.17 -7.84
CA LYS A 81 -6.21 7.16 -9.30
C LYS A 81 -7.63 6.92 -9.82
N ASP A 82 -8.54 6.44 -8.99
CA ASP A 82 -9.93 6.14 -9.35
C ASP A 82 -10.87 7.05 -8.54
N GLY A 83 -11.55 7.96 -9.23
CA GLY A 83 -12.45 8.93 -8.59
C GLY A 83 -13.51 8.29 -7.71
N ALA A 84 -14.07 7.14 -8.10
CA ALA A 84 -15.08 6.46 -7.31
C ALA A 84 -14.50 5.88 -6.01
N ARG A 85 -13.33 5.23 -6.10
CA ARG A 85 -12.63 4.67 -4.92
C ARG A 85 -12.17 5.77 -3.97
N ARG A 86 -11.64 6.85 -4.52
CA ARG A 86 -11.25 8.05 -3.77
C ARG A 86 -12.42 8.61 -2.97
N THR A 87 -13.61 8.70 -3.56
CA THR A 87 -14.82 9.16 -2.85
C THR A 87 -15.24 8.20 -1.75
N VAL A 88 -15.22 6.88 -1.97
CA VAL A 88 -15.54 5.88 -0.92
C VAL A 88 -14.56 5.97 0.25
N ALA A 89 -13.27 6.21 -0.03
CA ALA A 89 -12.25 6.36 1.01
C ALA A 89 -12.19 7.75 1.65
N HIS A 90 -13.10 8.67 1.27
CA HIS A 90 -13.13 10.06 1.75
C HIS A 90 -11.79 10.81 1.58
N LEU A 91 -11.05 10.51 0.51
CA LEU A 91 -9.75 11.12 0.24
C LEU A 91 -9.88 12.38 -0.62
N ASP A 92 -9.31 13.48 -0.16
CA ASP A 92 -9.27 14.77 -0.85
C ASP A 92 -7.86 15.39 -0.78
N ALA A 93 -7.70 16.65 -1.22
CA ALA A 93 -6.42 17.35 -1.19
C ALA A 93 -6.00 17.82 0.23
N HIS A 94 -6.90 17.78 1.21
CA HIS A 94 -6.66 18.17 2.59
C HIS A 94 -6.44 16.96 3.51
N SER A 95 -6.63 15.76 2.99
CA SER A 95 -6.49 14.49 3.71
C SER A 95 -5.05 14.27 4.17
N ARG A 96 -4.90 13.87 5.44
CA ARG A 96 -3.62 13.46 6.01
C ARG A 96 -3.64 11.95 6.21
N VAL A 97 -2.81 11.25 5.46
CA VAL A 97 -2.78 9.79 5.46
C VAL A 97 -1.59 9.30 6.27
N LEU A 98 -1.87 8.44 7.27
CA LEU A 98 -0.85 7.68 8.00
C LEU A 98 -0.70 6.32 7.33
N LEU A 99 0.52 6.01 6.88
CA LEU A 99 0.89 4.67 6.44
C LEU A 99 1.76 4.02 7.51
N ILE A 100 1.45 2.77 7.88
CA ILE A 100 2.21 2.00 8.86
C ILE A 100 3.17 1.08 8.10
N ASN A 101 4.46 1.32 8.27
CA ASN A 101 5.49 0.41 7.76
C ASN A 101 5.64 -0.74 8.77
N THR A 102 5.13 -1.92 8.42
CA THR A 102 5.11 -3.10 9.31
C THR A 102 6.41 -3.89 9.27
N GLU A 103 7.20 -3.79 8.21
CA GLU A 103 8.38 -4.62 7.99
C GLU A 103 9.39 -3.98 7.02
N GLY A 104 10.67 -4.28 7.22
CA GLY A 104 11.72 -4.01 6.23
C GLY A 104 11.86 -5.15 5.22
N ALA A 105 13.07 -5.34 4.69
CA ALA A 105 13.40 -6.46 3.81
C ALA A 105 13.53 -7.78 4.61
N THR A 106 12.40 -8.38 5.01
CA THR A 106 12.35 -9.67 5.73
C THR A 106 13.00 -10.81 4.94
N SER A 107 12.94 -10.74 3.61
CA SER A 107 13.67 -11.61 2.69
C SER A 107 14.60 -10.78 1.80
N PRO A 108 15.88 -10.59 2.19
CA PRO A 108 16.81 -9.71 1.46
C PRO A 108 16.98 -10.07 -0.02
N ALA A 109 17.03 -11.37 -0.36
CA ALA A 109 17.15 -11.82 -1.74
C ALA A 109 15.93 -11.45 -2.60
N VAL A 110 14.72 -11.64 -2.06
CA VAL A 110 13.47 -11.27 -2.74
C VAL A 110 13.37 -9.76 -2.87
N TYR A 111 13.70 -9.03 -1.80
CA TYR A 111 13.73 -7.56 -1.82
C TYR A 111 14.63 -7.05 -2.94
N GLN A 112 15.86 -7.55 -3.04
CA GLN A 112 16.81 -7.14 -4.07
C GLN A 112 16.33 -7.49 -5.47
N GLN A 113 15.66 -8.63 -5.66
CA GLN A 113 15.07 -9.01 -6.95
C GLN A 113 13.94 -8.05 -7.36
N LEU A 114 13.09 -7.62 -6.43
CA LEU A 114 11.96 -6.74 -6.71
C LEU A 114 12.37 -5.27 -6.89
N VAL A 115 13.25 -4.78 -6.03
CA VAL A 115 13.65 -3.36 -5.96
C VAL A 115 14.84 -3.05 -6.87
N GLY A 116 15.71 -4.04 -7.13
CA GLY A 116 16.91 -3.86 -7.95
C GLY A 116 18.13 -3.36 -7.17
N GLU A 117 18.04 -3.18 -5.85
CA GLU A 117 19.15 -2.82 -4.97
C GLU A 117 19.03 -3.51 -3.60
N THR A 118 20.10 -3.47 -2.82
CA THR A 118 20.13 -4.10 -1.49
C THR A 118 19.45 -3.22 -0.43
N ALA A 119 18.94 -3.86 0.63
CA ALA A 119 18.39 -3.15 1.78
C ALA A 119 19.40 -2.17 2.41
N ASP A 120 20.68 -2.57 2.49
CA ASP A 120 21.76 -1.73 3.03
C ASP A 120 21.99 -0.46 2.19
N SER A 121 21.90 -0.55 0.86
CA SER A 121 21.97 0.61 -0.05
C SER A 121 20.90 1.64 0.30
N VAL A 122 19.66 1.19 0.50
CA VAL A 122 18.54 2.05 0.85
C VAL A 122 18.74 2.69 2.22
N LEU A 123 19.17 1.92 3.22
CA LEU A 123 19.43 2.42 4.57
C LEU A 123 20.57 3.45 4.61
N GLN A 124 21.62 3.25 3.83
CA GLN A 124 22.71 4.21 3.71
C GLN A 124 22.22 5.53 3.10
N ARG A 125 21.43 5.48 2.02
CA ARG A 125 20.82 6.68 1.41
C ARG A 125 19.85 7.36 2.37
N GLN A 126 19.08 6.60 3.14
CA GLN A 126 18.20 7.12 4.17
C GLN A 126 18.97 7.94 5.23
N GLN A 127 20.10 7.43 5.70
CA GLN A 127 20.95 8.13 6.68
C GLN A 127 21.51 9.43 6.11
N GLN A 128 22.03 9.39 4.87
CA GLN A 128 22.55 10.57 4.18
C GLN A 128 21.47 11.65 4.02
N TRP A 129 20.25 11.25 3.64
CA TRP A 129 19.12 12.16 3.51
C TRP A 129 18.78 12.85 4.85
N ARG A 130 18.75 12.10 5.95
CA ARG A 130 18.49 12.66 7.30
C ARG A 130 19.57 13.66 7.72
N GLN A 131 20.83 13.35 7.45
CA GLN A 131 21.95 14.25 7.78
C GLN A 131 21.86 15.55 6.97
N ALA A 132 21.59 15.47 5.67
CA ALA A 132 21.44 16.63 4.80
C ALA A 132 20.20 17.49 5.14
N SER A 133 19.17 16.91 5.75
CA SER A 133 17.94 17.62 6.11
C SER A 133 18.02 18.36 7.46
N ILE A 134 19.06 18.08 8.26
CA ILE A 134 19.29 18.71 9.57
C ILE A 134 20.35 19.81 9.48
N ALA A 135 21.21 19.76 8.46
CA ALA A 135 22.23 20.76 8.16
C ALA A 135 21.64 22.00 7.49
#